data_AF-A0A4U0W1G9-F1
#
_entry.id   AF-A0A4U0W1G9-F1
#
_cell.length_a   1.000
_cell.length_b   1.000
_cell.length_c   1.000
_cell.angle_alpha   90.00
_cell.angle_beta   90.00
_cell.angle_gamma   90.00
#
_symmetry.space_group_name_H-M   'P 1'
#
loop_
_entity.id
_entity.type
_entity.pdbx_description
1 polymer ?
#
loop_
_entity_poly.entity_id
_entity_poly.type
_entity_poly.pdbx_seq_one_letter_code
_entity_poly.pdbx_strand_id
1 'polypeptide(L)'
;MSYNKKDEDAEGGVVRVDRTAVFQEARVFNSSPVSPRKCRILLTKIALLLFTGEKFPTNEATSLFFGISKLFQNKDASLRQMVYLIIKELANTAEDVIMVTSSIMKDTADNRGYYCTGD
;
A
#
# COMPACT_ATOMS: atom_id res chain seq x y z
N MET A 1 -36.06 -12.12 38.61
CA MET A 1 -35.33 -10.88 38.31
C MET A 1 -34.37 -11.16 37.18
N SER A 2 -34.42 -10.30 36.18
CA SER A 2 -33.62 -10.35 34.97
C SER A 2 -32.19 -9.90 35.29
N TYR A 3 -31.19 -10.68 34.89
CA TYR A 3 -29.83 -10.18 34.68
C TYR A 3 -29.54 -10.34 33.20
N ASN A 4 -29.89 -9.30 32.47
CA ASN A 4 -29.61 -9.15 31.05
C ASN A 4 -28.31 -8.35 30.89
N LYS A 5 -27.56 -8.70 29.83
CA LYS A 5 -26.55 -7.91 29.12
C LYS A 5 -25.17 -7.69 29.77
N LYS A 6 -24.20 -8.47 29.29
CA LYS A 6 -23.03 -7.98 28.55
C LYS A 6 -22.21 -9.18 28.07
N ASP A 7 -22.49 -9.64 26.87
CA ASP A 7 -21.57 -10.47 26.08
C ASP A 7 -21.87 -10.17 24.60
N GLU A 8 -21.41 -9.00 24.15
CA GLU A 8 -21.34 -8.62 22.73
C GLU A 8 -19.91 -8.13 22.42
N ASP A 9 -18.89 -8.91 22.81
CA ASP A 9 -17.49 -8.70 22.40
C ASP A 9 -16.87 -10.01 21.86
N ALA A 10 -17.69 -10.84 21.24
CA ALA A 10 -17.30 -12.11 20.64
C ALA A 10 -17.62 -12.17 19.13
N GLU A 11 -17.49 -11.04 18.42
CA GLU A 11 -17.51 -11.04 16.95
C GLU A 11 -16.12 -10.66 16.45
N GLY A 12 -15.53 -11.57 15.66
CA GLY A 12 -14.10 -11.65 15.37
C GLY A 12 -13.45 -10.30 15.05
N GLY A 13 -12.39 -9.99 15.80
CA GLY A 13 -11.63 -8.74 15.73
C GLY A 13 -11.02 -8.49 14.35
N VAL A 14 -11.83 -8.05 13.40
CA VAL A 14 -11.37 -7.33 12.24
C VAL A 14 -10.79 -6.03 12.78
N VAL A 15 -9.47 -5.88 12.68
CA VAL A 15 -8.78 -4.63 12.99
C VAL A 15 -9.54 -3.51 12.29
N ARG A 16 -10.19 -2.63 13.07
CA ARG A 16 -10.97 -1.53 12.51
C ARG A 16 -9.99 -0.50 11.96
N VAL A 17 -9.70 -0.60 10.67
CA VAL A 17 -8.81 0.31 9.96
C VAL A 17 -9.64 1.49 9.47
N ASP A 18 -9.30 2.70 9.93
CA ASP A 18 -9.94 3.92 9.47
C ASP A 18 -9.23 4.48 8.24
N ARG A 19 -9.95 4.62 7.12
CA ARG A 19 -9.43 5.13 5.86
C ARG A 19 -8.82 6.52 5.97
N THR A 20 -9.42 7.42 6.74
CA THR A 20 -8.91 8.79 6.93
C THR A 20 -7.59 8.77 7.67
N ALA A 21 -7.49 7.98 8.73
CA ALA A 21 -6.25 7.80 9.49
C ALA A 21 -5.14 7.19 8.61
N VAL A 22 -5.46 6.14 7.85
CA VAL A 22 -4.53 5.51 6.90
C VAL A 22 -4.02 6.50 5.86
N PHE A 23 -4.91 7.32 5.31
CA PHE A 23 -4.52 8.36 4.36
C PHE A 23 -3.57 9.40 4.98
N GLN A 24 -3.82 9.82 6.23
CA GLN A 24 -2.90 10.75 6.92
C GLN A 24 -1.54 10.10 7.23
N GLU A 25 -1.52 8.82 7.60
CA GLU A 25 -0.28 8.06 7.84
C GLU A 25 0.59 7.94 6.57
N ALA A 26 0.00 8.02 5.36
CA ALA A 26 0.69 7.88 4.07
C ALA A 26 1.79 8.91 3.82
N ARG A 27 1.85 9.99 4.61
CA ARG A 27 2.98 10.93 4.63
C ARG A 27 4.32 10.22 4.89
N VAL A 28 4.32 9.07 5.57
CA VAL A 28 5.51 8.24 5.81
C VAL A 28 6.23 7.83 4.52
N PHE A 29 5.52 7.70 3.40
CA PHE A 29 6.14 7.34 2.11
C PHE A 29 7.10 8.43 1.58
N ASN A 30 6.97 9.67 2.06
CA ASN A 30 7.84 10.79 1.71
C ASN A 30 8.97 11.01 2.72
N SER A 31 9.08 10.18 3.77
CA SER A 31 10.15 10.32 4.76
C SER A 31 11.52 9.92 4.17
N SER A 32 12.58 10.59 4.63
CA SER A 32 13.96 10.23 4.30
C SER A 32 14.78 10.11 5.60
N PRO A 33 15.34 8.94 5.93
CA PRO A 33 15.27 7.68 5.17
C PRO A 33 13.91 6.98 5.30
N VAL A 34 13.47 6.32 4.22
CA VAL A 34 12.25 5.49 4.23
C VAL A 34 12.46 4.27 5.13
N SER A 35 11.44 3.92 5.92
CA SER A 35 11.44 2.71 6.73
C SER A 35 10.63 1.59 6.06
N PRO A 36 11.26 0.52 5.52
CA PRO A 36 10.54 -0.53 4.82
C PRO A 36 9.48 -1.21 5.68
N ARG A 37 9.78 -1.45 6.97
CA ARG A 37 8.83 -2.07 7.91
C ARG A 37 7.57 -1.22 8.09
N LYS A 38 7.71 0.09 8.29
CA LYS A 38 6.56 1.00 8.47
C LYS A 38 5.75 1.11 7.19
N CYS A 39 6.42 1.26 6.04
CA CYS A 39 5.74 1.32 4.76
C CYS A 39 5.00 0.03 4.46
N ARG A 40 5.56 -1.14 4.79
CA ARG A 40 4.88 -2.41 4.62
C ARG A 40 3.59 -2.49 5.45
N ILE A 41 3.66 -2.17 6.73
CA ILE A 41 2.46 -2.16 7.61
C ILE A 41 1.38 -1.24 7.04
N LEU A 42 1.77 -0.05 6.56
CA LEU A 42 0.80 0.89 6.00
C LEU A 42 0.23 0.42 4.66
N LEU A 43 1.05 -0.15 3.78
CA LEU A 43 0.58 -0.75 2.53
C LEU A 43 -0.40 -1.90 2.81
N THR A 44 -0.20 -2.70 3.86
CA THR A 44 -1.15 -3.73 4.27
C THR A 44 -2.48 -3.14 4.74
N LYS A 45 -2.47 -2.02 5.49
CA LYS A 45 -3.72 -1.32 5.87
C LYS A 45 -4.47 -0.82 4.64
N ILE A 46 -3.75 -0.22 3.67
CA ILE A 46 -4.34 0.23 2.39
C ILE A 46 -4.90 -0.98 1.62
N ALA A 47 -4.15 -2.09 1.55
CA ALA A 47 -4.61 -3.32 0.92
C ALA A 47 -5.92 -3.81 1.52
N LEU A 48 -6.00 -3.84 2.85
CA LEU A 48 -7.20 -4.28 3.56
C LEU A 48 -8.39 -3.43 3.16
N LEU A 49 -8.27 -2.10 3.23
CA LEU A 49 -9.35 -1.16 2.86
C LEU A 49 -9.83 -1.40 1.42
N LEU A 50 -8.91 -1.48 0.46
CA LEU A 50 -9.22 -1.69 -0.95
C LEU A 50 -9.93 -3.04 -1.18
N PHE A 51 -9.44 -4.12 -0.58
CA PHE A 51 -10.02 -5.46 -0.75
C PHE A 51 -11.31 -5.68 0.04
N THR A 52 -11.57 -4.90 1.09
CA THR A 52 -12.88 -4.87 1.78
C THR A 52 -13.91 -4.02 1.05
N GLY A 53 -13.54 -3.43 -0.10
CA GLY A 53 -14.44 -2.65 -0.96
C GLY A 53 -14.48 -1.15 -0.66
N GLU A 54 -13.64 -0.66 0.25
CA GLU A 54 -13.53 0.76 0.53
C GLU A 54 -12.76 1.46 -0.59
N LYS A 55 -13.23 2.63 -1.00
CA LYS A 55 -12.66 3.39 -2.11
C LYS A 55 -12.09 4.70 -1.61
N PHE A 56 -10.87 4.99 -2.04
CA PHE A 56 -10.31 6.32 -1.89
C PHE A 56 -10.89 7.23 -2.99
N PRO A 57 -11.27 8.48 -2.67
CA PRO A 57 -11.65 9.44 -3.69
C PRO A 57 -10.45 9.73 -4.60
N THR A 58 -10.71 10.12 -5.85
CA THR A 58 -9.69 10.26 -6.91
C THR A 58 -8.46 11.07 -6.47
N ASN A 59 -8.66 12.22 -5.81
CA ASN A 59 -7.58 13.06 -5.30
C ASN A 59 -6.68 12.35 -4.27
N GLU A 60 -7.28 11.57 -3.38
CA GLU A 60 -6.53 10.78 -2.39
C GLU A 60 -5.85 9.58 -3.04
N ALA A 61 -6.54 8.89 -3.95
CA ALA A 61 -5.99 7.75 -4.69
C ALA A 61 -4.75 8.18 -5.49
N THR A 62 -4.81 9.31 -6.20
CA THR A 62 -3.67 9.91 -6.93
C THR A 62 -2.52 10.27 -5.97
N SER A 63 -2.84 10.86 -4.81
CA SER A 63 -1.82 11.21 -3.80
C SER A 63 -1.13 9.98 -3.22
N LEU A 64 -1.90 8.92 -2.91
CA LEU A 64 -1.37 7.64 -2.46
C LEU A 64 -0.52 6.99 -3.55
N PHE A 65 -1.00 6.99 -4.79
CA PHE A 65 -0.30 6.44 -5.95
C PHE A 65 1.09 7.06 -6.12
N PHE A 66 1.21 8.39 -6.05
CA PHE A 66 2.50 9.08 -6.12
C PHE A 66 3.37 8.87 -4.89
N GLY A 67 2.79 8.78 -3.69
CA GLY A 67 3.55 8.45 -2.49
C GLY A 67 4.16 7.05 -2.58
N ILE A 68 3.37 6.07 -3.00
CA ILE A 68 3.74 4.66 -3.07
C ILE A 68 4.74 4.41 -4.20
N SER A 69 4.64 5.10 -5.34
CA SER A 69 5.58 4.91 -6.45
C SER A 69 7.01 5.33 -6.12
N LYS A 70 7.21 6.27 -5.19
CA LYS A 70 8.55 6.62 -4.67
C LYS A 70 9.23 5.44 -3.97
N LEU A 71 8.45 4.49 -3.46
CA LEU A 71 8.98 3.32 -2.75
C LEU A 71 9.71 2.34 -3.67
N PHE A 72 9.56 2.41 -5.00
CA PHE A 72 10.36 1.61 -5.95
C PHE A 72 11.88 1.83 -5.79
N GLN A 73 12.28 2.99 -5.25
CA GLN A 73 13.68 3.28 -4.97
C GLN A 73 14.28 2.43 -3.85
N ASN A 74 13.45 1.81 -2.99
CA ASN A 74 13.93 0.89 -1.95
C ASN A 74 14.28 -0.48 -2.55
N LYS A 75 15.37 -1.10 -2.07
CA LYS A 75 15.86 -2.41 -2.52
C LYS A 75 15.17 -3.62 -1.86
N ASP A 76 14.32 -3.39 -0.86
CA ASP A 76 13.64 -4.47 -0.14
C ASP A 76 12.58 -5.14 -1.03
N ALA A 77 12.81 -6.41 -1.36
CA ALA A 77 11.97 -7.15 -2.30
C ALA A 77 10.51 -7.29 -1.83
N SER A 78 10.29 -7.56 -0.54
CA SER A 78 8.95 -7.69 0.03
C SER A 78 8.16 -6.37 0.00
N LEU A 79 8.83 -5.24 0.18
CA LEU A 79 8.24 -3.91 0.02
C LEU A 79 7.86 -3.68 -1.44
N ARG A 80 8.76 -3.98 -2.39
CA ARG A 80 8.47 -3.84 -3.83
C ARG A 80 7.27 -4.69 -4.26
N GLN A 81 7.17 -5.93 -3.80
CA GLN A 81 6.02 -6.80 -4.07
C GLN A 81 4.69 -6.16 -3.63
N MET A 82 4.64 -5.56 -2.44
CA MET A 82 3.44 -4.85 -2.00
C MET A 82 3.19 -3.56 -2.78
N VAL A 83 4.23 -2.83 -3.17
CA VAL A 83 4.08 -1.64 -4.02
C VAL A 83 3.38 -1.99 -5.33
N TYR A 84 3.79 -3.07 -6.00
CA TYR A 84 3.15 -3.51 -7.24
C TYR A 84 1.67 -3.84 -7.06
N LEU A 85 1.34 -4.56 -5.98
CA LEU A 85 -0.04 -4.93 -5.66
C LEU A 85 -0.91 -3.68 -5.48
N ILE A 86 -0.48 -2.72 -4.65
CA ILE A 86 -1.30 -1.54 -4.33
C ILE A 86 -1.39 -0.56 -5.50
N ILE A 87 -0.30 -0.35 -6.24
CA ILE A 87 -0.30 0.51 -7.43
C ILE A 87 -1.26 -0.04 -8.50
N LYS A 88 -1.31 -1.37 -8.69
CA LYS A 88 -2.26 -2.00 -9.62
C LYS A 88 -3.71 -1.73 -9.21
N GLU A 89 -4.03 -1.84 -7.93
CA GLU A 89 -5.39 -1.59 -7.44
C GLU A 89 -5.78 -0.10 -7.55
N LEU A 90 -4.87 0.82 -7.21
CA LEU A 90 -5.12 2.26 -7.27
C LEU A 90 -5.17 2.81 -8.71
N ALA A 91 -4.52 2.15 -9.68
CA ALA A 91 -4.43 2.60 -11.07
C ALA A 91 -5.80 2.78 -11.76
N ASN A 92 -6.84 2.08 -11.30
CA ASN A 92 -8.19 2.24 -11.86
C ASN A 92 -8.90 3.52 -11.41
N THR A 93 -8.40 4.19 -10.37
CA THR A 93 -9.04 5.36 -9.75
C THR A 93 -8.13 6.59 -9.75
N ALA A 94 -6.82 6.39 -9.66
CA ALA A 94 -5.84 7.47 -9.71
C ALA A 94 -5.70 8.07 -11.12
N GLU A 95 -5.33 9.34 -11.17
CA GLU A 95 -4.98 10.07 -12.39
C GLU A 95 -3.47 9.99 -12.65
N ASP A 96 -3.04 10.30 -13.88
CA ASP A 96 -1.63 10.38 -14.28
C ASP A 96 -0.78 9.11 -14.02
N VAL A 97 -1.45 7.95 -13.99
CA VAL A 97 -0.84 6.62 -13.74
C VAL A 97 0.36 6.33 -14.65
N ILE A 98 0.39 6.90 -15.86
CA ILE A 98 1.47 6.70 -16.84
C ILE A 98 2.85 7.14 -16.29
N MET A 99 2.93 8.09 -15.36
CA MET A 99 4.22 8.64 -14.93
C MET A 99 5.11 7.65 -14.17
N VAL A 100 4.57 6.53 -13.67
CA VAL A 100 5.35 5.49 -12.97
C VAL A 100 5.84 4.38 -13.90
N THR A 101 5.50 4.46 -15.19
CA THR A 101 5.87 3.43 -16.19
C THR A 101 7.38 3.23 -16.25
N SER A 102 8.17 4.31 -16.31
CA SER A 102 9.63 4.23 -16.35
C SER A 102 10.23 3.61 -15.09
N SER A 103 9.68 3.94 -13.92
CA SER A 103 10.07 3.34 -12.64
C SER A 103 9.80 1.84 -12.62
N ILE A 104 8.63 1.40 -13.09
CA ILE A 104 8.27 -0.02 -13.19
C ILE A 104 9.15 -0.76 -14.19
N MET A 105 9.36 -0.18 -15.38
CA MET A 105 10.21 -0.78 -16.42
C MET A 105 11.64 -0.96 -15.93
N LYS A 106 12.19 0.05 -15.25
CA LYS A 106 13.54 0.00 -14.67
C LYS A 106 13.64 -1.07 -13.59
N ASP A 107 12.67 -1.14 -12.67
CA ASP A 107 12.68 -2.12 -11.58
C ASP A 107 12.60 -3.56 -12.12
N THR A 108 11.75 -3.79 -13.13
CA THR A 108 11.57 -5.10 -13.77
C THR A 108 12.80 -5.52 -14.58
N ALA A 109 13.53 -4.56 -15.16
CA ALA A 109 14.77 -4.82 -15.88
C ALA A 109 15.94 -5.13 -14.92
N ASP A 110 16.06 -4.36 -13.84
CA ASP A 110 17.09 -4.54 -12.81
C ASP A 110 16.96 -5.92 -12.13
N ASN A 111 15.73 -6.36 -11.85
CA ASN A 111 15.48 -7.70 -11.32
C ASN A 111 15.79 -8.84 -12.31
N ARG A 112 15.76 -8.57 -13.63
CA ARG A 112 16.12 -9.55 -14.67
C ARG A 112 17.64 -9.68 -14.86
N GLY A 113 18.42 -8.64 -14.59
CA GLY A 113 19.88 -8.67 -14.69
C GLY A 113 20.53 -9.76 -13.82
N TYR A 114 19.96 -10.06 -12.65
CA TYR A 114 20.44 -11.11 -11.74
C TYR A 114 20.28 -12.54 -12.27
N TYR A 115 19.40 -12.77 -13.26
CA TYR A 115 19.20 -14.11 -13.85
C TYR A 115 20.04 -14.34 -15.11
N CYS A 116 20.65 -13.28 -15.67
CA CYS A 116 21.40 -13.35 -16.93
C CYS A 116 22.92 -13.21 -16.74
N THR A 117 23.43 -13.04 -15.51
CA THR A 117 24.86 -13.08 -15.17
C THR A 117 25.18 -14.28 -14.29
N GLY A 118 24.61 -15.43 -14.63
CA GLY A 118 25.08 -16.73 -14.18
C GLY A 118 26.09 -17.27 -15.18
N ASP A 119 27.23 -16.59 -15.28
CA ASP A 119 28.48 -17.08 -15.87
C ASP A 119 29.61 -16.80 -14.87
#